data_AF-A0A1I0L5Z7-F1
#
_entry.id   AF-A0A1I0L5Z7-F1
#
_cell.length_a   1.000
_cell.length_b   1.000
_cell.length_c   1.000
_cell.angle_alpha   90.00
_cell.angle_beta   90.00
_cell.angle_gamma   90.00
#
_symmetry.space_group_name_H-M   'P 1'
#
loop_
_entity.id
_entity.type
_entity.pdbx_description
1 polymer ?
#
loop_
_entity_poly.entity_id
_entity_poly.type
_entity_poly.pdbx_seq_one_letter_code
_entity_poly.pdbx_strand_id
1 'polypeptide(L)'
;METTNPPRESPARAPRIDTASPPREPTVSSAEDIQQHSGYKAVQPPRRPAYWGVDRELSRRPGVPMMRPPEPWPHSRADIEPMDPARSAVFKHGRPNREWPPVFGTTCPPKGLSGLIRKWAASFPDHKPQHWLLKLLGDRVDSAEHRFQQLAPVVLPLAAVGLFGYVLRRGRVRSPPYLLAAHGRPAWLRR
;
A
#
# COMPACT_ATOMS: atom_id res chain seq x y z
N MET A 1 -34.25 -44.82 -58.12
CA MET A 1 -32.80 -45.11 -58.13
C MET A 1 -32.14 -44.15 -57.15
N GLU A 2 -31.22 -44.68 -56.35
CA GLU A 2 -30.69 -44.17 -55.08
C GLU A 2 -30.42 -42.66 -54.95
N THR A 3 -30.82 -42.08 -53.83
CA THR A 3 -30.27 -40.83 -53.30
C THR A 3 -28.94 -41.13 -52.62
N THR A 4 -27.82 -40.78 -53.24
CA THR A 4 -26.50 -40.81 -52.61
C THR A 4 -26.45 -39.79 -51.48
N ASN A 5 -26.38 -40.27 -50.24
CA ASN A 5 -26.15 -39.46 -49.05
C ASN A 5 -24.62 -39.41 -48.81
N PRO A 6 -23.99 -38.24 -48.62
CA PRO A 6 -22.55 -38.19 -48.33
C PRO A 6 -22.20 -38.93 -47.03
N PRO A 7 -20.98 -39.48 -46.91
CA PRO A 7 -20.58 -40.25 -45.74
C PRO A 7 -20.62 -39.38 -44.48
N ARG A 8 -21.31 -39.86 -43.44
CA ARG A 8 -21.28 -39.25 -42.10
C ARG A 8 -19.83 -39.22 -41.61
N GLU A 9 -19.31 -38.02 -41.36
CA GLU A 9 -18.04 -37.84 -40.65
C GLU A 9 -18.11 -38.58 -39.30
N SER A 10 -17.23 -39.57 -39.13
CA SER A 10 -17.06 -40.23 -37.83
C SER A 10 -16.69 -39.18 -36.77
N PRO A 11 -17.32 -39.16 -35.59
CA PRO A 11 -16.90 -38.24 -34.53
C PRO A 11 -15.43 -38.52 -34.20
N ALA A 12 -14.60 -37.49 -34.33
CA ALA A 12 -13.17 -37.55 -34.05
C ALA A 12 -12.91 -38.29 -32.73
N ARG A 13 -12.28 -39.46 -32.82
CA ARG A 13 -11.89 -40.26 -31.66
C ARG A 13 -11.01 -39.40 -30.76
N ALA A 14 -11.47 -39.11 -29.55
CA ALA A 14 -10.69 -38.34 -28.58
C ALA A 14 -9.31 -38.99 -28.40
N PRO A 15 -8.22 -38.21 -28.37
CA PRO A 15 -6.88 -38.77 -28.20
C PRO A 15 -6.83 -39.53 -26.86
N ARG A 16 -6.46 -40.82 -26.92
CA ARG A 16 -6.17 -41.60 -25.71
C ARG A 16 -5.05 -40.90 -24.96
N ILE A 17 -5.30 -40.57 -23.70
CA ILE A 17 -4.27 -40.01 -22.81
C ILE A 17 -3.24 -41.11 -22.59
N ASP A 18 -2.08 -40.95 -23.21
CA ASP A 18 -0.96 -41.88 -23.04
C ASP A 18 -0.29 -41.56 -21.70
N THR A 19 -0.70 -42.26 -20.64
CA THR A 19 -0.17 -42.10 -19.27
C THR A 19 1.25 -42.65 -19.11
N ALA A 20 1.86 -43.16 -20.18
CA ALA A 20 3.11 -43.91 -20.14
C ALA A 20 4.39 -43.06 -20.17
N SER A 21 4.33 -41.75 -20.42
CA SER A 21 5.51 -40.88 -20.39
C SER A 21 5.74 -40.28 -18.99
N PRO A 22 6.92 -40.49 -18.35
CA PRO A 22 7.23 -39.85 -17.08
C PRO A 22 7.24 -38.32 -17.23
N PRO A 23 6.87 -37.56 -16.18
CA PRO A 23 6.87 -36.10 -16.25
C PRO A 23 8.31 -35.61 -16.44
N ARG A 24 8.67 -35.25 -17.68
CA ARG A 24 9.88 -34.45 -17.97
C ARG A 24 9.80 -33.16 -17.15
N GLU A 25 10.93 -32.78 -16.53
CA GLU A 25 11.03 -31.52 -15.80
C GLU A 25 10.58 -30.34 -16.70
N PRO A 26 9.75 -29.43 -16.18
CA PRO A 26 9.35 -28.25 -16.92
C PRO A 26 10.58 -27.37 -17.16
N THR A 27 10.75 -26.89 -18.39
CA THR A 27 11.77 -25.89 -18.70
C THR A 27 11.45 -24.62 -17.92
N VAL A 28 12.38 -24.19 -17.08
CA VAL A 28 12.27 -22.95 -16.32
C VAL A 28 12.52 -21.75 -17.23
N SER A 29 11.74 -20.68 -17.06
CA SER A 29 11.92 -19.45 -17.83
C SER A 29 13.25 -18.79 -17.47
N SER A 30 14.07 -18.48 -18.47
CA SER A 30 15.24 -17.61 -18.31
C SER A 30 14.81 -16.13 -18.23
N ALA A 31 15.73 -15.24 -17.81
CA ALA A 31 15.47 -13.80 -17.78
C ALA A 31 15.11 -13.26 -19.18
N GLU A 32 15.72 -13.80 -20.23
CA GLU A 32 15.42 -13.44 -21.62
C GLU A 32 14.04 -13.96 -22.06
N ASP A 33 13.65 -15.18 -21.64
CA ASP A 33 12.31 -15.70 -21.88
C ASP A 33 11.21 -14.83 -21.24
N ILE A 34 11.48 -14.30 -20.05
CA ILE A 34 10.56 -13.40 -19.31
C ILE A 34 10.41 -12.04 -20.02
N GLN A 35 11.43 -11.60 -20.76
CA GLN A 35 11.35 -10.38 -21.56
C GLN A 35 10.53 -10.57 -22.84
N GLN A 36 10.63 -11.75 -23.46
CA GLN A 36 9.88 -12.10 -24.67
C GLN A 36 8.44 -12.54 -24.37
N HIS A 37 8.23 -13.17 -23.23
CA HIS A 37 6.95 -13.64 -22.74
C HIS A 37 6.67 -12.98 -21.39
N SER A 38 5.61 -12.19 -21.28
CA SER A 38 5.22 -11.63 -19.99
C SER A 38 5.18 -12.75 -18.94
N GLY A 39 5.83 -12.57 -17.78
CA GLY A 39 6.16 -13.63 -16.83
C GLY A 39 5.01 -14.48 -16.25
N TYR A 40 3.77 -14.21 -16.66
CA TYR A 40 2.59 -15.05 -16.43
C TYR A 40 2.32 -16.07 -17.55
N LYS A 41 3.05 -16.01 -18.67
CA LYS A 41 2.88 -16.91 -19.82
C LYS A 41 3.92 -18.01 -19.72
N ALA A 42 3.47 -19.25 -19.56
CA ALA A 42 4.35 -20.40 -19.51
C ALA A 42 5.13 -20.54 -20.83
N VAL A 43 6.43 -20.83 -20.75
CA VAL A 43 7.29 -21.12 -21.92
C VAL A 43 6.78 -22.35 -22.68
N GLN A 44 6.18 -23.29 -21.96
CA GLN A 44 5.56 -24.49 -22.52
C GLN A 44 4.03 -24.40 -22.45
N PRO A 45 3.32 -24.99 -23.43
CA PRO A 45 1.87 -25.14 -23.33
C PRO A 45 1.54 -25.92 -22.04
N PRO A 46 0.57 -25.46 -21.24
CA PRO A 46 0.26 -26.11 -19.98
C PRO A 46 -0.24 -27.53 -20.25
N ARG A 47 0.51 -28.53 -19.80
CA ARG A 47 0.08 -29.93 -19.84
C ARG A 47 -1.01 -30.11 -18.79
N ARG A 48 -2.26 -30.07 -19.23
CA ARG A 48 -3.43 -30.26 -18.38
C ARG A 48 -4.10 -31.58 -18.76
N PRO A 49 -4.55 -32.40 -17.80
CA PRO A 49 -5.49 -33.48 -18.09
C PRO A 49 -6.69 -32.94 -18.85
N ALA A 50 -7.32 -33.75 -19.71
CA ALA A 50 -8.43 -33.31 -20.56
C ALA A 50 -9.61 -32.68 -19.81
N TYR A 51 -9.73 -32.92 -18.50
CA TYR A 51 -10.76 -32.40 -17.61
C TYR A 51 -10.33 -31.19 -16.75
N TRP A 52 -9.08 -30.72 -16.84
CA TRP A 52 -8.56 -29.65 -15.99
C TRP A 52 -8.50 -28.31 -16.75
N GLY A 53 -9.51 -27.48 -16.53
CA GLY A 53 -9.57 -26.09 -17.02
C GLY A 53 -10.88 -25.76 -17.72
N VAL A 54 -11.52 -24.68 -17.29
CA VAL A 54 -12.72 -24.10 -17.94
C VAL A 54 -12.35 -23.39 -19.25
N ASP A 55 -11.06 -23.09 -19.42
CA ASP A 55 -10.57 -22.30 -20.54
C ASP A 55 -10.57 -23.11 -21.84
N ARG A 56 -11.01 -22.50 -22.93
CA ARG A 56 -11.06 -23.15 -24.24
C ARG A 56 -9.64 -23.41 -24.75
N GLU A 57 -9.53 -24.48 -25.56
CA GLU A 57 -8.35 -24.76 -26.39
C GLU A 57 -7.86 -23.47 -27.07
N LEU A 58 -6.55 -23.25 -27.15
CA LEU A 58 -5.99 -21.96 -27.60
C LEU A 58 -6.50 -21.57 -28.99
N SER A 59 -6.63 -22.55 -29.89
CA SER A 59 -7.16 -22.38 -31.24
C SER A 59 -8.65 -22.00 -31.29
N ARG A 60 -9.39 -22.21 -30.20
CA ARG A 60 -10.83 -21.88 -30.09
C ARG A 60 -11.08 -20.53 -29.42
N ARG A 61 -10.03 -19.77 -29.09
CA ARG A 61 -10.15 -18.45 -28.49
C ARG A 61 -10.40 -17.39 -29.57
N PRO A 62 -11.28 -16.41 -29.32
CA PRO A 62 -11.39 -15.26 -30.22
C PRO A 62 -10.04 -14.53 -30.29
N GLY A 63 -9.51 -14.34 -31.50
CA GLY A 63 -8.21 -13.70 -31.74
C GLY A 63 -7.04 -14.67 -32.03
N VAL A 64 -7.29 -15.97 -32.17
CA VAL A 64 -6.32 -16.97 -32.65
C VAL A 64 -6.84 -17.59 -33.96
N PRO A 65 -6.02 -17.67 -35.04
CA PRO A 65 -4.64 -17.21 -35.14
C PRO A 65 -4.53 -15.68 -35.15
N MET A 66 -3.47 -15.17 -34.53
CA MET A 66 -3.18 -13.73 -34.54
C MET A 66 -2.79 -13.30 -35.97
N MET A 67 -3.21 -12.10 -36.40
CA MET A 67 -2.83 -11.57 -37.72
C MET A 67 -1.32 -11.38 -37.88
N ARG A 68 -0.61 -11.11 -36.78
CA ARG A 68 0.85 -10.97 -36.75
C ARG A 68 1.40 -11.77 -35.56
N PRO A 69 2.55 -12.45 -35.70
CA PRO A 69 3.27 -12.97 -34.54
C PRO A 69 3.56 -11.82 -33.55
N PRO A 70 3.47 -12.06 -32.23
CA PRO A 70 3.78 -11.04 -31.23
C PRO A 70 5.28 -10.70 -31.30
N GLU A 71 5.59 -9.65 -32.03
CA GLU A 71 6.94 -9.13 -32.21
C GLU A 71 6.95 -7.66 -31.77
N PRO A 72 7.95 -7.22 -30.99
CA PRO A 72 8.12 -5.81 -30.69
C PRO A 72 8.21 -4.99 -31.98
N TRP A 73 7.55 -3.84 -32.03
CA TRP A 73 7.71 -2.95 -33.18
C TRP A 73 9.13 -2.37 -33.23
N PRO A 74 9.68 -2.10 -34.44
CA PRO A 74 10.93 -1.37 -34.57
C PRO A 74 10.87 -0.07 -33.76
N HIS A 75 11.89 0.19 -32.95
CA HIS A 75 11.99 1.37 -32.08
C HIS A 75 10.95 1.47 -30.95
N SER A 76 10.25 0.38 -30.61
CA SER A 76 9.34 0.35 -29.44
C SER A 76 10.06 0.18 -28.10
N ARG A 77 11.38 -0.04 -28.12
CA ARG A 77 12.22 -0.14 -26.93
C ARG A 77 12.86 1.22 -26.69
N ALA A 78 12.36 1.94 -25.70
CA ALA A 78 13.07 3.06 -25.10
C ALA A 78 13.96 2.54 -23.98
N ASP A 79 15.14 3.12 -23.81
CA ASP A 79 15.95 2.87 -22.62
C ASP A 79 15.22 3.50 -21.43
N ILE A 80 14.69 2.62 -20.58
CA ILE A 80 13.94 3.02 -19.40
C ILE A 80 14.95 3.28 -18.28
N GLU A 81 15.14 4.55 -17.92
CA GLU A 81 15.96 4.90 -16.76
C GLU A 81 15.28 4.39 -15.47
N PRO A 82 15.93 3.50 -14.68
CA PRO A 82 15.37 3.01 -13.43
C PRO A 82 15.26 4.16 -12.42
N MET A 83 14.09 4.31 -11.81
CA MET A 83 13.90 5.30 -10.77
C MET A 83 14.57 4.87 -9.47
N ASP A 84 15.31 5.79 -8.83
CA ASP A 84 16.00 5.52 -7.56
C ASP A 84 14.98 5.12 -6.46
N PRO A 85 15.05 3.86 -5.95
CA PRO A 85 14.14 3.39 -4.92
C PRO A 85 14.20 4.22 -3.64
N ALA A 86 15.35 4.81 -3.32
CA ALA A 86 15.54 5.63 -2.12
C ALA A 86 14.70 6.92 -2.14
N ARG A 87 14.38 7.44 -3.33
CA ARG A 87 13.47 8.59 -3.51
C ARG A 87 11.99 8.19 -3.48
N SER A 88 11.67 6.94 -3.81
CA SER A 88 10.28 6.49 -3.87
C SER A 88 9.74 6.27 -2.45
N ALA A 89 8.83 7.13 -2.00
CA ALA A 89 8.19 7.05 -0.70
C ALA A 89 7.19 5.87 -0.54
N VAL A 90 7.27 4.87 -1.43
CA VAL A 90 6.36 3.72 -1.40
C VAL A 90 7.02 2.56 -0.68
N PHE A 91 6.50 2.29 0.51
CA PHE A 91 6.98 1.21 1.34
C PHE A 91 6.49 -0.13 0.80
N LYS A 92 7.32 -0.81 0.02
CA LYS A 92 7.07 -2.22 -0.30
C LYS A 92 7.79 -3.12 0.70
N HIS A 93 7.09 -4.19 1.04
CA HIS A 93 7.73 -5.42 1.47
C HIS A 93 8.68 -5.87 0.36
N GLY A 94 9.96 -6.03 0.69
CA GLY A 94 11.04 -6.32 -0.24
C GLY A 94 10.71 -7.50 -1.14
N ARG A 95 10.25 -7.22 -2.37
CA ARG A 95 10.28 -8.17 -3.47
C ARG A 95 11.58 -7.91 -4.23
N PRO A 96 12.65 -8.67 -3.95
CA PRO A 96 13.97 -8.41 -4.53
C PRO A 96 13.98 -8.55 -6.06
N ASN A 97 13.03 -9.28 -6.64
CA ASN A 97 13.04 -9.65 -8.06
C ASN A 97 12.22 -8.72 -8.98
N ARG A 98 11.90 -7.49 -8.58
CA ARG A 98 11.17 -6.58 -9.48
C ARG A 98 11.76 -5.18 -9.45
N GLU A 99 12.40 -4.83 -10.56
CA GLU A 99 12.79 -3.45 -10.85
C GLU A 99 11.56 -2.54 -10.82
N TRP A 100 11.75 -1.32 -10.30
CA TRP A 100 10.67 -0.34 -10.25
C TRP A 100 10.37 0.16 -11.67
N PRO A 101 9.09 0.29 -12.05
CA PRO A 101 8.78 0.96 -13.29
C PRO A 101 9.28 2.41 -13.22
N PRO A 102 9.61 3.04 -14.35
CA PRO A 102 10.21 4.38 -14.40
C PRO A 102 9.28 5.46 -13.85
N VAL A 103 7.97 5.21 -13.86
CA VAL A 103 6.94 6.15 -13.42
C VAL A 103 6.47 5.85 -11.99
N PHE A 104 7.37 5.38 -11.13
CA PHE A 104 6.99 4.89 -9.81
C PHE A 104 7.26 5.90 -8.70
N GLY A 105 6.21 6.46 -8.10
CA GLY A 105 6.35 7.34 -6.94
C GLY A 105 5.03 7.60 -6.23
N THR A 106 5.09 8.34 -5.12
CA THR A 106 3.90 8.88 -4.44
C THR A 106 3.93 10.39 -4.47
N THR A 107 2.82 11.01 -4.87
CA THR A 107 2.64 12.47 -4.86
C THR A 107 2.49 13.01 -3.44
N CYS A 108 2.09 12.15 -2.50
CA CYS A 108 1.93 12.49 -1.09
C CYS A 108 2.93 11.67 -0.27
N PRO A 109 4.16 12.17 -0.07
CA PRO A 109 5.12 11.49 0.77
C PRO A 109 4.58 11.43 2.22
N PRO A 110 4.69 10.28 2.88
CA PRO A 110 4.27 10.10 4.26
C PRO A 110 5.11 11.00 5.17
N LYS A 111 4.42 11.82 5.96
CA LYS A 111 4.99 12.81 6.87
C LYS A 111 4.50 12.57 8.30
N GLY A 112 5.15 13.19 9.28
CA GLY A 112 4.71 13.12 10.68
C GLY A 112 4.79 11.72 11.30
N LEU A 113 4.02 11.51 12.38
CA LEU A 113 3.94 10.23 13.08
C LEU A 113 3.12 9.23 12.26
N SER A 114 2.09 9.68 11.56
CA SER A 114 1.31 8.86 10.61
C SER A 114 2.20 8.21 9.55
N GLY A 115 3.20 8.94 9.04
CA GLY A 115 4.19 8.43 8.10
C GLY A 115 5.13 7.38 8.69
N LEU A 116 5.57 7.54 9.93
CA LEU A 116 6.40 6.55 10.64
C LEU A 116 5.64 5.26 10.89
N ILE A 117 4.35 5.34 11.25
CA ILE A 117 3.49 4.16 11.41
C ILE A 117 3.35 3.41 10.10
N ARG A 118 3.17 4.12 8.97
CA ARG A 118 3.10 3.51 7.63
C ARG A 118 4.44 2.87 7.22
N LYS A 119 5.58 3.44 7.61
CA LYS A 119 6.92 2.81 7.44
C LYS A 119 7.00 1.50 8.20
N TRP A 120 6.58 1.53 9.47
CA TRP A 120 6.61 0.35 10.32
C TRP A 120 5.66 -0.76 9.84
N ALA A 121 4.48 -0.38 9.33
CA ALA A 121 3.52 -1.31 8.73
C ALA A 121 4.14 -2.12 7.58
N ALA A 122 4.98 -1.49 6.76
CA ALA A 122 5.61 -2.13 5.60
C ALA A 122 6.70 -3.14 5.96
N SER A 123 7.20 -3.12 7.20
CA SER A 123 8.07 -4.18 7.71
C SER A 123 7.32 -5.51 7.89
N PHE A 124 5.98 -5.48 8.00
CA PHE A 124 5.15 -6.68 8.11
C PHE A 124 4.67 -7.16 6.73
N PRO A 125 4.63 -8.48 6.49
CA PRO A 125 4.05 -9.04 5.27
C PRO A 125 2.56 -8.74 5.10
N ASP A 126 2.13 -8.53 3.86
CA ASP A 126 0.74 -8.18 3.49
C ASP A 126 -0.30 -9.24 3.91
N HIS A 127 0.10 -10.50 4.10
CA HIS A 127 -0.80 -11.56 4.56
C HIS A 127 -1.08 -11.50 6.07
N LYS A 128 -0.31 -10.70 6.83
CA LYS A 128 -0.52 -10.54 8.28
C LYS A 128 -1.51 -9.42 8.55
N PRO A 129 -2.46 -9.60 9.49
CA PRO A 129 -3.43 -8.57 9.83
C PRO A 129 -2.77 -7.29 10.38
N GLN A 130 -1.62 -7.44 11.07
CA GLN A 130 -0.84 -6.32 11.62
C GLN A 130 -0.49 -5.27 10.56
N HIS A 131 -0.13 -5.70 9.35
CA HIS A 131 0.18 -4.79 8.24
C HIS A 131 -0.97 -3.82 7.95
N TRP A 132 -2.20 -4.34 7.93
CA TRP A 132 -3.40 -3.58 7.63
C TRP A 132 -3.87 -2.75 8.83
N LEU A 133 -3.81 -3.31 10.03
CA LEU A 133 -4.21 -2.62 11.26
C LEU A 133 -3.32 -1.40 11.54
N LEU A 134 -2.01 -1.50 11.31
CA LEU A 134 -1.10 -0.35 11.43
C LEU A 134 -1.40 0.73 10.38
N LYS A 135 -1.75 0.36 9.15
CA LYS A 135 -2.14 1.35 8.12
C LYS A 135 -3.38 2.13 8.54
N LEU A 136 -4.41 1.42 9.02
CA LEU A 136 -5.64 2.04 9.54
C LEU A 136 -5.35 2.94 10.75
N LEU A 137 -4.46 2.50 11.65
CA LEU A 137 -3.99 3.34 12.77
C LEU A 137 -3.30 4.61 12.26
N GLY A 138 -2.46 4.48 11.24
CA GLY A 138 -1.82 5.61 10.56
C GLY A 138 -2.82 6.64 10.08
N ASP A 139 -3.94 6.22 9.48
CA ASP A 139 -5.00 7.14 8.99
C ASP A 139 -5.72 7.88 10.14
N ARG A 140 -5.89 7.22 11.29
CA ARG A 140 -6.45 7.86 12.50
C ARG A 140 -5.50 8.87 13.09
N VAL A 141 -4.20 8.55 13.14
CA VAL A 141 -3.15 9.46 13.62
C VAL A 141 -3.02 10.66 12.69
N ASP A 142 -3.04 10.46 11.37
CA ASP A 142 -2.96 11.54 10.37
C ASP A 142 -4.11 12.55 10.55
N SER A 143 -5.32 12.04 10.77
CA SER A 143 -6.49 12.87 11.04
C SER A 143 -6.38 13.65 12.35
N ALA A 144 -5.82 13.03 13.40
CA ALA A 144 -5.61 13.67 14.70
C ALA A 144 -4.50 14.73 14.65
N GLU A 145 -3.39 14.45 13.96
CA GLU A 145 -2.30 15.39 13.73
C GLU A 145 -2.82 16.65 13.03
N HIS A 146 -3.62 16.48 11.97
CA HIS A 146 -4.17 17.61 11.24
C HIS A 146 -5.09 18.47 12.13
N ARG A 147 -5.98 17.83 12.91
CA ARG A 147 -6.84 18.54 13.88
C ARG A 147 -6.02 19.28 14.93
N PHE A 148 -4.97 18.65 15.43
CA PHE A 148 -4.08 19.26 16.42
C PHE A 148 -3.35 20.46 15.81
N GLN A 149 -2.77 20.33 14.61
CA GLN A 149 -2.10 21.43 13.92
C GLN A 149 -3.03 22.62 13.66
N GLN A 150 -4.31 22.37 13.36
CA GLN A 150 -5.30 23.42 13.19
C GLN A 150 -5.69 24.12 14.49
N LEU A 151 -5.81 23.38 15.60
CA LEU A 151 -6.28 23.92 16.88
C LEU A 151 -5.17 24.47 17.77
N ALA A 152 -3.96 23.92 17.68
CA ALA A 152 -2.79 24.34 18.45
C ALA A 152 -2.54 25.85 18.47
N PRO A 153 -2.59 26.59 17.33
CA PRO A 153 -2.33 28.03 17.34
C PRO A 153 -3.36 28.84 18.14
N VAL A 154 -4.54 28.30 18.42
CA VAL A 154 -5.58 28.96 19.23
C VAL A 154 -5.57 28.45 20.67
N VAL A 155 -5.47 27.13 20.86
CA VAL A 155 -5.55 26.50 22.18
C VAL A 155 -4.32 26.81 23.04
N LEU A 156 -3.12 26.80 22.46
CA LEU A 156 -1.88 27.07 23.20
C LEU A 156 -1.82 28.48 23.81
N PRO A 157 -2.09 29.58 23.07
CA PRO A 157 -2.08 30.91 23.69
C PRO A 157 -3.20 31.10 24.71
N LEU A 158 -4.40 30.55 24.47
CA LEU A 158 -5.49 30.57 25.46
C LEU A 158 -5.09 29.86 26.76
N ALA A 159 -4.46 28.69 26.66
CA ALA A 159 -3.95 27.96 27.82
C ALA A 159 -2.85 28.76 28.55
N ALA A 160 -1.95 29.41 27.82
CA ALA A 160 -0.89 30.25 28.39
C ALA A 160 -1.46 31.46 29.15
N VAL A 161 -2.45 32.17 28.56
CA VAL A 161 -3.14 33.29 29.21
C VAL A 161 -3.88 32.81 30.47
N GLY A 162 -4.58 31.68 30.40
CA GLY A 162 -5.27 31.09 31.54
C GLY A 162 -4.32 30.71 32.68
N LEU A 163 -3.19 30.08 32.34
CA LEU A 163 -2.15 29.70 33.31
C LEU A 163 -1.52 30.95 33.94
N PHE A 164 -1.19 31.96 33.14
CA PHE A 164 -0.64 33.23 33.62
C PHE A 164 -1.60 33.94 34.57
N GLY A 165 -2.88 34.02 34.21
CA GLY A 165 -3.93 34.56 35.07
C GLY A 165 -4.09 33.78 36.38
N TYR A 166 -4.02 32.44 36.33
CA TYR A 166 -4.07 31.59 37.53
C TYR A 166 -2.88 31.85 38.47
N VAL A 167 -1.66 31.95 37.93
CA VAL A 167 -0.45 32.26 38.71
C VAL A 167 -0.54 33.65 39.34
N LEU A 168 -0.95 34.67 38.58
CA LEU A 168 -1.14 36.03 39.11
C LEU A 168 -2.22 36.09 40.20
N ARG A 169 -3.32 35.33 40.07
CA ARG A 169 -4.38 35.27 41.09
C ARG A 169 -3.90 34.59 42.37
N ARG A 170 -3.07 33.55 42.27
CA ARG A 170 -2.47 32.89 43.43
C ARG A 170 -1.50 33.78 44.20
N GLY A 171 -0.79 34.69 43.52
CA GLY A 171 0.13 35.64 44.14
C GLY A 171 -0.55 36.77 44.93
N ARG A 172 -1.88 36.95 44.79
CA ARG A 172 -2.62 38.09 45.39
C ARG A 172 -3.31 37.78 46.72
N VAL A 173 -3.17 36.57 47.26
CA VAL A 173 -3.79 36.16 48.53
C VAL A 173 -2.71 35.90 49.58
N ARG A 174 -2.26 36.97 50.25
CA ARG A 174 -1.70 37.02 51.61
C ARG A 174 -1.28 38.45 51.92
N SER A 175 -2.26 39.34 52.12
CA SER A 175 -2.04 40.51 52.97
C SER A 175 -2.54 40.13 54.36
N PRO A 176 -1.65 39.98 55.36
CA PRO A 176 -2.09 39.65 56.71
C PRO A 176 -2.97 40.77 57.28
N PRO A 177 -4.05 40.45 58.01
CA PRO A 177 -5.00 41.44 58.54
C PRO A 177 -4.47 42.30 59.70
N TYR A 178 -3.17 42.24 60.06
CA TYR A 178 -2.65 42.92 61.26
C TYR A 178 -2.13 44.35 61.04
N LEU A 179 -2.22 44.93 59.84
CA LEU A 179 -1.71 46.28 59.55
C LEU A 179 -2.71 47.44 59.80
N LEU A 180 -3.69 47.28 60.70
CA LEU A 180 -4.66 48.35 61.01
C LEU A 180 -4.98 48.56 62.49
N ALA A 181 -4.20 48.00 63.42
CA ALA A 181 -4.44 48.19 64.86
C ALA A 181 -3.16 48.59 65.62
N ALA A 182 -2.56 49.74 65.26
CA ALA A 182 -1.49 50.34 66.06
C ALA A 182 -1.44 51.87 65.93
N HIS A 183 -2.58 52.55 66.09
CA HIS A 183 -2.57 53.93 66.56
C HIS A 183 -3.18 53.96 67.96
N GLY A 184 -2.30 53.79 68.95
CA GLY A 184 -2.63 53.89 70.36
C GLY A 184 -3.17 55.28 70.70
N ARG A 185 -4.31 55.31 71.39
CA ARG A 185 -4.82 56.53 72.03
C ARG A 185 -4.08 56.71 73.38
N PRO A 186 -3.53 57.89 73.69
CA PRO A 186 -2.77 58.09 74.92
C PRO A 186 -3.67 58.07 76.18
N ALA A 187 -3.17 57.41 77.22
CA ALA A 187 -3.88 57.05 78.44
C ALA A 187 -3.86 58.15 79.53
N TRP A 188 -4.40 59.33 79.23
CA TRP A 188 -4.49 60.44 80.20
C TRP A 188 -5.89 61.07 80.21
N LEU A 189 -6.92 60.32 80.61
CA LEU A 189 -8.25 60.88 80.92
C LEU A 189 -9.12 59.84 81.65
N ARG A 190 -8.85 59.66 82.95
CA ARG A 190 -9.83 59.24 83.95
C ARG A 190 -9.26 59.54 85.33
N ARG A 191 -9.62 60.71 85.84
CA ARG A 191 -9.75 60.98 87.27
C ARG A 191 -11.11 60.46 87.72
#